data_AF-A0A2N4WTY5-F1
#
_entry.id   AF-A0A2N4WTY5-F1
#
_cell.length_a   1.000
_cell.length_b   1.000
_cell.length_c   1.000
_cell.angle_alpha   90.00
_cell.angle_beta   90.00
_cell.angle_gamma   90.00
#
_symmetry.space_group_name_H-M   'P 1'
#
loop_
_entity.id
_entity.type
_entity.pdbx_description
1 polymer ?
#
loop_
_entity_poly.entity_id
_entity_poly.type
_entity_poly.pdbx_seq_one_letter_code
_entity_poly.pdbx_strand_id
1 'polypeptide(L)'
;MTWTIYARKTAAAILFIAGFLWFLVTLAFTFLRYGLPPCESDEPVFWAMGGCAVGLIAGGAVLAWPQLRIMTRAALAVGAPAAMFAIFYLVIAANDARQASCAARSLPEALAACGAVASHYRSATSEGGYPTLTLVAPGATDRAWNCLHNWSRHADGAPSLIVDESVYTAYRAKVEAARGTPAP
;
A
#
# COMPACT_ATOMS: atom_id res chain seq x y z
N MET A 1 -41.86 23.47 -0.12
CA MET A 1 -40.82 23.37 0.93
C MET A 1 -40.40 21.93 1.27
N THR A 2 -41.22 20.90 1.00
CA THR A 2 -40.92 19.48 1.26
C THR A 2 -39.93 18.85 0.28
N TRP A 3 -39.88 19.34 -0.97
CA TRP A 3 -39.03 18.81 -2.04
C TRP A 3 -37.52 18.95 -1.76
N THR A 4 -37.09 20.08 -1.18
CA THR A 4 -35.69 20.32 -0.82
C THR A 4 -35.21 19.45 0.34
N ILE A 5 -36.10 19.08 1.25
CA ILE A 5 -35.80 18.18 2.37
C ILE A 5 -35.65 16.74 1.87
N TYR A 6 -36.53 16.30 0.95
CA TYR A 6 -36.40 14.99 0.32
C TYR A 6 -35.11 14.88 -0.50
N ALA A 7 -34.84 15.86 -1.36
CA ALA A 7 -33.65 15.90 -2.20
C ALA A 7 -32.35 15.81 -1.37
N ARG A 8 -32.23 16.55 -0.26
CA ARG A 8 -31.07 16.50 0.64
C ARG A 8 -30.88 15.14 1.31
N LYS A 9 -31.97 14.48 1.71
CA LYS A 9 -31.92 13.14 2.33
C LYS A 9 -31.49 12.07 1.32
N THR A 10 -32.00 12.11 0.09
CA THR A 10 -31.55 11.21 -0.98
C THR A 10 -30.10 11.45 -1.35
N ALA A 11 -29.66 12.71 -1.49
CA ALA A 11 -28.27 13.01 -1.80
C ALA A 11 -27.31 12.49 -0.72
N ALA A 12 -27.65 12.69 0.55
CA ALA A 12 -26.83 12.21 1.66
C ALA A 12 -26.85 10.67 1.79
N ALA A 13 -27.98 10.01 1.52
CA ALA A 13 -28.05 8.55 1.47
C ALA A 13 -27.21 7.97 0.32
N ILE A 14 -27.23 8.60 -0.86
CA ILE A 14 -26.40 8.20 -2.01
C ILE A 14 -24.92 8.35 -1.68
N LEU A 15 -24.51 9.48 -1.08
CA LEU A 15 -23.12 9.70 -0.68
C LEU A 15 -22.66 8.69 0.37
N PHE A 16 -23.53 8.35 1.34
CA PHE A 16 -23.23 7.33 2.34
C PHE A 16 -23.05 5.94 1.70
N ILE A 17 -23.97 5.53 0.82
CA ILE A 17 -23.90 4.25 0.11
C ILE A 17 -22.66 4.20 -0.79
N ALA A 18 -22.37 5.26 -1.53
CA ALA A 18 -21.19 5.34 -2.39
C ALA A 18 -19.89 5.25 -1.58
N GLY A 19 -19.79 5.98 -0.46
CA GLY A 19 -18.64 5.90 0.44
C GLY A 19 -18.49 4.52 1.08
N PHE A 20 -19.60 3.89 1.49
CA PHE A 20 -19.59 2.55 2.06
C PHE A 20 -19.20 1.47 1.04
N LEU A 21 -19.72 1.53 -0.18
CA LEU A 21 -19.33 0.63 -1.27
C LEU A 21 -17.86 0.79 -1.64
N TRP A 22 -17.37 2.02 -1.73
CA TRP A 22 -15.94 2.30 -1.98
C TRP A 22 -15.06 1.75 -0.85
N PHE A 23 -15.48 1.91 0.41
CA PHE A 23 -14.80 1.32 1.56
C PHE A 23 -14.74 -0.21 1.46
N LEU A 24 -15.86 -0.88 1.15
CA LEU A 24 -15.89 -2.34 0.98
C LEU A 24 -14.98 -2.81 -0.15
N VAL A 25 -14.95 -2.09 -1.29
CA VAL A 25 -14.04 -2.39 -2.41
C VAL A 25 -12.59 -2.24 -1.97
N THR A 26 -12.25 -1.14 -1.27
CA THR A 26 -10.88 -0.91 -0.79
C THR A 26 -10.45 -1.96 0.22
N LEU A 27 -11.35 -2.36 1.12
CA LEU A 27 -11.13 -3.42 2.08
C LEU A 27 -10.90 -4.76 1.36
N ALA A 28 -11.74 -5.11 0.38
CA ALA A 28 -11.57 -6.32 -0.42
C ALA A 28 -10.24 -6.34 -1.19
N PHE A 29 -9.84 -5.21 -1.79
CA PHE A 29 -8.52 -5.09 -2.44
C PHE A 29 -7.37 -5.26 -1.45
N THR A 30 -7.51 -4.74 -0.24
CA THR A 30 -6.49 -4.90 0.81
C THR A 30 -6.38 -6.37 1.22
N PHE A 31 -7.49 -7.06 1.45
CA PHE A 31 -7.53 -8.50 1.72
C PHE A 31 -6.94 -9.35 0.60
N LEU A 32 -7.22 -9.03 -0.66
CA LEU A 32 -6.58 -9.69 -1.81
C LEU A 32 -5.08 -9.41 -1.87
N ARG A 33 -4.65 -8.22 -1.44
CA ARG A 33 -3.24 -7.83 -1.38
C ARG A 33 -2.48 -8.38 -0.16
N TYR A 34 -3.15 -8.86 0.89
CA TYR A 34 -2.47 -9.60 1.97
C TYR A 34 -1.88 -10.94 1.48
N GLY A 35 -2.20 -11.39 0.27
CA GLY A 35 -1.49 -12.49 -0.42
C GLY A 35 -0.18 -12.08 -1.12
N LEU A 36 0.16 -10.78 -1.15
CA LEU A 36 1.42 -10.26 -1.72
C LEU A 36 2.57 -10.41 -0.70
N PRO A 37 3.83 -10.42 -1.17
CA PRO A 37 4.97 -10.58 -0.28
C PRO A 37 5.05 -9.48 0.79
N PRO A 38 5.53 -9.83 2.00
CA PRO A 38 5.33 -9.06 3.23
C PRO A 38 6.03 -7.68 3.28
N CYS A 39 6.79 -7.32 2.24
CA CYS A 39 7.60 -6.10 2.18
C CYS A 39 7.06 -5.05 1.19
N GLU A 40 5.92 -5.28 0.53
CA GLU A 40 5.30 -4.26 -0.32
C GLU A 40 4.57 -3.23 0.56
N SER A 41 4.80 -1.93 0.36
CA SER A 41 4.20 -0.86 1.16
C SER A 41 2.82 -0.50 0.60
N ASP A 42 1.79 -0.70 1.41
CA ASP A 42 0.39 -0.38 1.05
C ASP A 42 0.00 1.07 1.41
N GLU A 43 0.97 1.99 1.54
CA GLU A 43 0.77 3.40 1.94
C GLU A 43 -0.38 4.14 1.22
N PRO A 44 -0.49 4.11 -0.13
CA PRO A 44 -1.53 4.88 -0.81
C PRO A 44 -2.94 4.32 -0.55
N VAL A 45 -3.07 3.00 -0.37
CA VAL A 45 -4.34 2.34 -0.06
C VAL A 45 -4.72 2.59 1.40
N PHE A 46 -3.72 2.65 2.27
CA PHE A 46 -3.85 2.95 3.69
C PHE A 46 -4.37 4.37 3.95
N TRP A 47 -3.75 5.38 3.31
CA TRP A 47 -4.20 6.78 3.41
C TRP A 47 -5.59 6.98 2.80
N ALA A 48 -5.91 6.27 1.72
CA ALA A 48 -7.25 6.26 1.13
C ALA A 48 -8.32 5.69 2.09
N MET A 49 -8.00 4.61 2.81
CA MET A 49 -8.90 4.05 3.84
C MET A 49 -9.10 5.00 5.02
N GLY A 50 -8.02 5.63 5.52
CA GLY A 50 -8.09 6.58 6.63
C GLY A 50 -8.94 7.81 6.30
N GLY A 51 -8.76 8.39 5.11
CA GLY A 51 -9.56 9.51 4.63
C GLY A 51 -11.05 9.17 4.48
N CYS A 52 -11.37 7.95 4.03
CA CYS A 52 -12.76 7.50 3.86
C CYS A 52 -13.47 7.25 5.20
N ALA A 53 -12.78 6.70 6.20
CA ALA A 53 -13.35 6.50 7.53
C ALA A 53 -13.77 7.83 8.18
N VAL A 54 -12.91 8.86 8.09
CA VAL A 54 -13.21 10.21 8.60
C VAL A 54 -14.38 10.83 7.84
N GLY A 55 -14.40 10.72 6.51
CA GLY A 55 -15.49 11.23 5.67
C GLY A 55 -16.84 10.59 5.99
N LEU A 56 -16.87 9.28 6.28
CA LEU A 56 -18.09 8.56 6.65
C LEU A 56 -18.56 8.84 8.08
N ILE A 57 -17.64 9.03 9.04
CA ILE A 57 -17.99 9.48 10.40
C ILE A 57 -18.62 10.87 10.33
N ALA A 58 -18.00 11.80 9.59
CA ALA A 58 -18.54 13.14 9.39
C ALA A 58 -19.91 13.10 8.67
N GLY A 59 -20.04 12.31 7.61
CA GLY A 59 -21.30 12.13 6.89
C GLY A 59 -22.40 11.48 7.73
N GLY A 60 -22.06 10.48 8.54
CA GLY A 60 -22.96 9.83 9.49
C GLY A 60 -23.43 10.78 10.58
N ALA A 61 -22.53 11.60 11.13
CA ALA A 61 -22.87 12.62 12.13
C ALA A 61 -23.82 13.68 11.55
N VAL A 62 -23.59 14.15 10.31
CA VAL A 62 -24.48 15.11 9.62
C VAL A 62 -25.85 14.51 9.32
N LEU A 63 -25.91 13.23 8.95
CA LEU A 63 -27.16 12.49 8.71
C LEU A 63 -27.93 12.18 10.00
N ALA A 64 -27.22 11.94 11.10
CA ALA A 64 -27.80 11.66 12.41
C ALA A 64 -28.34 12.92 13.11
N TRP A 65 -27.71 14.07 12.89
CA TRP A 65 -28.04 15.34 13.56
C TRP A 65 -29.54 15.67 13.57
N PRO A 66 -30.30 15.53 12.46
CA PRO A 66 -31.75 15.75 12.48
C PRO A 66 -32.60 14.52 12.89
N GLN A 67 -32.03 13.34 13.10
CA GLN A 67 -32.74 12.06 13.29
C GLN A 67 -32.58 11.44 14.70
N LEU A 68 -31.76 12.02 15.58
CA LEU A 68 -31.41 11.51 16.93
C LEU A 68 -32.59 11.35 17.91
N ARG A 69 -33.84 11.61 17.52
CA ARG A 69 -35.04 11.38 18.35
C ARG A 69 -35.47 9.91 18.42
N ILE A 70 -34.88 9.01 17.63
CA ILE A 70 -35.25 7.59 17.57
C ILE A 70 -33.99 6.75 17.88
N MET A 71 -33.94 6.15 19.08
CA MET A 71 -32.73 5.48 19.61
C MET A 71 -32.16 4.37 18.69
N THR A 72 -32.99 3.69 17.90
CA THR A 72 -32.55 2.66 16.96
C THR A 72 -31.80 3.21 15.75
N ARG A 73 -32.08 4.46 15.31
CA ARG A 73 -31.32 5.13 14.22
C ARG A 73 -30.01 5.72 14.72
N ALA A 74 -29.96 6.15 15.98
CA ALA A 74 -28.74 6.62 16.63
C ALA A 74 -27.68 5.50 16.75
N ALA A 75 -28.09 4.28 17.10
CA ALA A 75 -27.20 3.14 17.23
C ALA A 75 -26.51 2.74 15.92
N LEU A 76 -27.23 2.73 14.80
CA LEU A 76 -26.65 2.48 13.47
C LEU A 76 -25.78 3.65 12.99
N ALA A 77 -26.19 4.88 13.27
CA ALA A 77 -25.47 6.08 12.84
C ALA A 77 -24.16 6.32 13.60
N VAL A 78 -24.00 5.78 14.80
CA VAL A 78 -22.77 5.89 15.62
C VAL A 78 -22.00 4.56 15.64
N GLY A 79 -22.70 3.44 15.69
CA GLY A 79 -22.10 2.10 15.78
C GLY A 79 -21.39 1.67 14.49
N ALA A 80 -21.95 1.96 13.31
CA ALA A 80 -21.27 1.63 12.05
C ALA A 80 -19.95 2.42 11.87
N PRO A 81 -19.90 3.75 12.08
CA PRO A 81 -18.63 4.47 12.04
C PRO A 81 -17.62 4.01 13.11
N ALA A 82 -18.06 3.72 14.33
CA ALA A 82 -17.18 3.22 15.39
C ALA A 82 -16.59 1.84 15.06
N ALA A 83 -17.41 0.92 14.53
CA ALA A 83 -16.95 -0.39 14.07
C ALA A 83 -15.96 -0.27 12.90
N MET A 84 -16.22 0.63 11.95
CA MET A 84 -15.30 0.90 10.84
C MET A 84 -13.98 1.51 11.30
N PHE A 85 -14.02 2.41 12.29
CA PHE A 85 -12.81 2.97 12.89
C PHE A 85 -11.99 1.88 13.61
N ALA A 86 -12.65 0.99 14.36
CA ALA A 86 -11.98 -0.15 14.97
C ALA A 86 -11.37 -1.10 13.93
N ILE A 87 -12.08 -1.39 12.84
CA ILE A 87 -11.57 -2.19 11.71
C ILE A 87 -10.35 -1.51 11.08
N PHE A 88 -10.38 -0.19 10.89
CA PHE A 88 -9.25 0.56 10.37
C PHE A 88 -8.00 0.35 11.23
N TYR A 89 -8.10 0.52 12.56
CA TYR A 89 -6.97 0.27 13.48
C TYR A 89 -6.47 -1.17 13.47
N LEU A 90 -7.36 -2.15 13.34
CA LEU A 90 -6.95 -3.55 13.20
C LEU A 90 -6.15 -3.78 11.91
N VAL A 91 -6.51 -3.11 10.81
CA VAL A 91 -5.75 -3.16 9.55
C VAL A 91 -4.37 -2.50 9.71
N ILE A 92 -4.27 -1.38 10.45
CA ILE A 92 -2.96 -0.77 10.78
C ILE A 92 -2.08 -1.77 11.52
N ALA A 93 -2.59 -2.31 12.64
CA ALA A 93 -1.81 -3.23 13.47
C ALA A 93 -1.38 -4.48 12.71
N ALA A 94 -2.25 -5.01 11.84
CA ALA A 94 -1.93 -6.15 10.99
C ALA A 94 -0.86 -5.81 9.94
N ASN A 95 -0.90 -4.62 9.34
CA ASN A 95 0.12 -4.16 8.40
C ASN A 95 1.46 -3.94 9.10
N ASP A 96 1.47 -3.29 10.26
CA ASP A 96 2.69 -3.03 11.05
C ASP A 96 3.34 -4.35 11.47
N ALA A 97 2.56 -5.32 11.94
CA ALA A 97 3.05 -6.67 12.25
C ALA A 97 3.64 -7.36 11.00
N ARG A 98 3.01 -7.19 9.83
CA ARG A 98 3.51 -7.75 8.56
C ARG A 98 4.84 -7.10 8.16
N GLN A 99 4.95 -5.76 8.25
CA GLN A 99 6.18 -5.03 7.96
C GLN A 99 7.30 -5.38 8.94
N ALA A 100 7.00 -5.49 10.24
CA ALA A 100 7.96 -5.93 11.25
C ALA A 100 8.46 -7.36 10.96
N SER A 101 7.56 -8.26 10.56
CA SER A 101 7.94 -9.63 10.15
C SER A 101 8.80 -9.65 8.89
N CYS A 102 8.60 -8.71 7.95
CA CYS A 102 9.46 -8.55 6.79
C CYS A 102 10.84 -8.02 7.23
N ALA A 103 10.89 -6.96 8.04
CA ALA A 103 12.12 -6.34 8.52
C ALA A 103 13.02 -7.32 9.28
N ALA A 104 12.43 -8.27 10.01
CA ALA A 104 13.16 -9.30 10.73
C ALA A 104 13.83 -10.37 9.82
N ARG A 105 13.49 -10.40 8.51
CA ARG A 105 14.06 -11.39 7.58
C ARG A 105 15.53 -11.10 7.29
N SER A 106 16.31 -12.17 7.22
CA SER A 106 17.65 -12.13 6.66
C SER A 106 17.60 -11.83 5.14
N LEU A 107 18.72 -11.38 4.57
CA LEU A 107 18.82 -11.07 3.14
C LEU A 107 18.37 -12.25 2.23
N PRO A 108 18.79 -13.52 2.46
CA PRO A 108 18.32 -14.64 1.65
C PRO A 108 16.80 -14.86 1.74
N GLU A 109 16.22 -14.70 2.92
CA GLU A 109 14.78 -14.85 3.14
C GLU A 109 13.98 -13.70 2.52
N ALA A 110 14.54 -12.50 2.50
CA ALA A 110 13.96 -11.34 1.84
C ALA A 110 14.00 -11.49 0.31
N LEU A 111 15.12 -11.97 -0.25
CA LEU A 111 15.22 -12.27 -1.69
C LEU A 111 14.17 -13.30 -2.11
N ALA A 112 14.04 -14.40 -1.36
CA ALA A 112 13.03 -15.42 -1.62
C ALA A 112 11.59 -14.86 -1.49
N ALA A 113 11.32 -14.08 -0.44
CA ALA A 113 10.01 -13.46 -0.23
C ALA A 113 9.65 -12.49 -1.36
N CYS A 114 10.60 -11.68 -1.83
CA CYS A 114 10.41 -10.73 -2.91
C CYS A 114 10.40 -11.36 -4.31
N GLY A 115 10.58 -12.68 -4.43
CA GLY A 115 10.71 -13.37 -5.72
C GLY A 115 11.95 -12.92 -6.51
N ALA A 116 12.95 -12.40 -5.81
CA ALA A 116 14.19 -11.92 -6.39
C ALA A 116 15.13 -13.11 -6.69
N VAL A 117 15.67 -13.15 -7.90
CA VAL A 117 16.64 -14.19 -8.29
C VAL A 117 18.00 -13.80 -7.71
N ALA A 118 18.52 -14.58 -6.77
CA ALA A 118 19.76 -14.24 -6.05
C ALA A 118 20.97 -13.96 -6.97
N SER A 119 21.07 -14.64 -8.12
CA SER A 119 22.16 -14.40 -9.10
C SER A 119 22.11 -13.02 -9.77
N HIS A 120 21.00 -12.30 -9.66
CA HIS A 120 20.87 -10.94 -10.17
C HIS A 120 21.48 -9.91 -9.22
N TYR A 121 21.91 -10.31 -8.02
CA TYR A 121 22.39 -9.41 -6.99
C TYR A 121 23.80 -9.76 -6.56
N ARG A 122 24.60 -8.73 -6.25
CA ARG A 122 25.96 -8.86 -5.72
C ARG A 122 26.05 -8.11 -4.40
N SER A 123 26.45 -8.80 -3.35
CA SER A 123 26.83 -8.17 -2.08
C SER A 123 28.25 -7.62 -2.17
N ALA A 124 28.43 -6.36 -1.79
CA ALA A 124 29.74 -5.72 -1.70
C ALA A 124 29.81 -4.81 -0.48
N THR A 125 31.00 -4.36 -0.12
CA THR A 125 31.19 -3.32 0.89
C THR A 125 31.58 -2.03 0.17
N SER A 126 30.84 -0.94 0.44
CA SER A 126 31.19 0.38 -0.07
C SER A 126 32.55 0.85 0.46
N GLU A 127 33.17 1.84 -0.18
CA GLU A 127 34.42 2.45 0.28
C GLU A 127 34.34 2.99 1.71
N GLY A 128 33.13 3.37 2.16
CA GLY A 128 32.86 3.80 3.55
C GLY A 128 32.65 2.66 4.56
N GLY A 129 32.81 1.40 4.16
CA GLY A 129 32.65 0.24 5.05
C GLY A 129 31.21 -0.26 5.23
N TYR A 130 30.23 0.32 4.53
CA TYR A 130 28.82 -0.07 4.63
C TYR A 130 28.49 -1.24 3.69
N PRO A 131 27.68 -2.22 4.12
CA PRO A 131 27.21 -3.29 3.25
C PRO A 131 26.30 -2.73 2.15
N THR A 132 26.49 -3.23 0.93
CA THR A 132 25.75 -2.82 -0.26
C THR A 132 25.26 -4.05 -1.02
N LEU A 133 24.06 -3.95 -1.60
CA LEU A 133 23.50 -4.95 -2.47
C LEU A 133 23.28 -4.33 -3.85
N THR A 134 24.08 -4.76 -4.81
CA THR A 134 24.08 -4.19 -6.15
C THR A 134 23.30 -5.08 -7.11
N LEU A 135 22.37 -4.50 -7.87
CA LEU A 135 21.66 -5.19 -8.94
C LEU A 135 22.56 -5.29 -10.19
N VAL A 136 22.94 -6.52 -10.55
CA VAL A 136 23.95 -6.83 -11.59
C VAL A 136 23.40 -7.54 -12.82
N ALA A 137 22.11 -7.87 -12.86
CA ALA A 137 21.48 -8.46 -14.04
C ALA A 137 20.30 -7.62 -14.53
N PRO A 138 20.23 -7.32 -15.84
CA PRO A 138 19.08 -6.65 -16.42
C PRO A 138 17.90 -7.63 -16.44
N GLY A 139 16.71 -7.15 -16.05
CA GLY A 139 15.49 -7.95 -16.03
C GLY A 139 15.05 -8.44 -14.64
N ALA A 140 15.69 -8.01 -13.56
CA ALA A 140 15.00 -8.01 -12.26
C ALA A 140 13.73 -7.18 -12.39
N THR A 141 12.61 -7.71 -11.89
CA THR A 141 11.33 -7.01 -11.98
C THR A 141 11.37 -5.79 -11.07
N ASP A 142 10.82 -4.66 -11.53
CA ASP A 142 10.66 -3.44 -10.71
C ASP A 142 9.98 -3.75 -9.37
N ARG A 143 9.12 -4.78 -9.37
CA ARG A 143 8.45 -5.30 -8.19
C ARG A 143 9.39 -5.96 -7.18
N ALA A 144 10.29 -6.85 -7.62
CA ALA A 144 11.27 -7.47 -6.72
C ALA A 144 12.23 -6.43 -6.13
N TRP A 145 12.65 -5.45 -6.95
CA TRP A 145 13.48 -4.34 -6.50
C TRP A 145 12.77 -3.45 -5.47
N ASN A 146 11.52 -3.05 -5.73
CA ASN A 146 10.74 -2.24 -4.79
C ASN A 146 10.47 -2.97 -3.47
N CYS A 147 10.19 -4.28 -3.53
CA CYS A 147 10.03 -5.13 -2.34
C CYS A 147 11.31 -5.18 -1.49
N LEU A 148 12.47 -5.38 -2.11
CA LEU A 148 13.76 -5.34 -1.41
C LEU A 148 14.08 -3.96 -0.85
N HIS A 149 13.72 -2.89 -1.56
CA HIS A 149 13.92 -1.52 -1.11
C HIS A 149 13.13 -1.19 0.16
N ASN A 150 11.90 -1.67 0.23
CA ASN A 150 11.10 -1.53 1.44
C ASN A 150 11.63 -2.39 2.58
N TRP A 151 12.09 -3.62 2.30
CA TRP A 151 12.76 -4.45 3.30
C TRP A 151 13.99 -3.75 3.87
N SER A 152 14.90 -3.26 3.02
CA SER A 152 16.16 -2.64 3.48
C SER A 152 15.94 -1.36 4.29
N ARG A 153 14.81 -0.67 4.08
CA ARG A 153 14.45 0.53 4.83
C ARG A 153 14.07 0.25 6.29
N HIS A 154 13.55 -0.96 6.57
CA HIS A 154 13.03 -1.32 7.89
C HIS A 154 13.89 -2.37 8.60
N ALA A 155 14.70 -3.14 7.87
CA ALA A 155 15.59 -4.14 8.45
C ALA A 155 16.84 -3.48 9.07
N ASP A 156 17.12 -3.81 10.33
CA ASP A 156 18.30 -3.32 11.04
C ASP A 156 19.59 -3.83 10.39
N GLY A 157 20.50 -2.91 10.05
CA GLY A 157 21.78 -3.25 9.43
C GLY A 157 21.68 -3.76 7.99
N ALA A 158 20.54 -3.54 7.32
CA ALA A 158 20.36 -3.96 5.94
C ALA A 158 21.35 -3.27 4.99
N PRO A 159 21.76 -3.97 3.91
CA PRO A 159 22.63 -3.39 2.90
C PRO A 159 21.94 -2.25 2.16
N SER A 160 22.70 -1.22 1.83
CA SER A 160 22.24 -0.17 0.91
C SER A 160 22.04 -0.77 -0.49
N LEU A 161 20.87 -0.58 -1.07
CA LEU A 161 20.53 -1.08 -2.39
C LEU A 161 21.04 -0.10 -3.46
N ILE A 162 21.87 -0.61 -4.37
CA ILE A 162 22.49 0.17 -5.45
C ILE A 162 22.15 -0.49 -6.79
N VAL A 163 21.86 0.32 -7.79
CA VAL A 163 21.72 -0.15 -9.17
C VAL A 163 23.04 0.08 -9.89
N ASP A 164 23.61 -0.96 -10.50
CA ASP A 164 24.77 -0.79 -11.36
C ASP A 164 24.32 -0.27 -12.73
N GLU A 165 24.34 1.05 -12.88
CA GLU A 165 23.96 1.72 -14.14
C GLU A 165 24.78 1.26 -15.35
N SER A 166 25.99 0.73 -15.16
CA SER A 166 26.81 0.23 -16.28
C SER A 166 26.17 -0.99 -16.95
N VAL A 167 25.54 -1.87 -16.16
CA VAL A 167 24.81 -3.06 -16.64
C VAL A 167 23.56 -2.63 -17.42
N TYR A 168 22.84 -1.62 -16.92
CA TYR A 168 21.63 -1.12 -17.55
C TYR A 168 21.91 -0.33 -18.83
N THR A 169 23.01 0.42 -18.86
CA THR A 169 23.43 1.16 -20.06
C THR A 169 23.81 0.19 -21.19
N ALA A 170 24.55 -0.88 -20.88
CA ALA A 170 24.86 -1.94 -21.83
C ALA A 170 23.60 -2.69 -22.32
N TYR A 171 22.62 -2.90 -21.43
CA TYR A 171 21.34 -3.51 -21.79
C TYR A 171 20.48 -2.61 -22.68
N ARG A 172 20.33 -1.32 -22.35
CA ARG A 172 19.60 -0.33 -23.16
C ARG A 172 20.15 -0.25 -24.58
N ALA A 173 21.47 -0.14 -24.72
CA ALA A 173 22.14 -0.13 -26.02
C ALA A 173 21.85 -1.41 -26.85
N LYS A 174 21.82 -2.58 -26.21
CA LYS A 174 21.45 -3.85 -26.88
C LYS A 174 19.98 -3.87 -27.32
N VAL A 175 19.07 -3.38 -26.49
CA VAL A 175 17.64 -3.32 -26.81
C VAL A 175 17.36 -2.32 -27.93
N GLU A 176 18.02 -1.16 -27.92
CA GLU A 176 17.93 -0.15 -28.98
C GLU A 176 18.49 -0.69 -30.31
N ALA A 177 19.65 -1.35 -30.28
CA ALA A 177 20.22 -2.03 -31.44
C ALA A 177 19.29 -3.12 -32.00
N ALA A 178 18.63 -3.89 -31.12
CA ALA A 178 17.65 -4.91 -31.52
C ALA A 178 16.35 -4.32 -32.07
N ARG A 179 16.00 -3.08 -31.70
CA ARG A 179 14.80 -2.37 -32.20
C ARG A 179 15.07 -1.61 -33.51
N GLY A 180 16.31 -1.57 -33.99
CA GLY A 180 16.67 -0.87 -35.22
C GLY A 180 16.60 0.66 -35.10
N THR A 181 16.48 1.20 -33.88
CA THR A 181 16.50 2.64 -33.63
C THR A 181 17.93 3.04 -33.32
N PRO A 182 18.59 3.91 -34.12
CA PRO A 182 19.90 4.41 -33.77
C PRO A 182 19.79 5.24 -32.48
N ALA A 183 20.70 4.97 -31.54
CA ALA A 183 20.86 5.78 -30.33
C ALA A 183 21.20 7.24 -30.72
N PRO A 184 20.66 8.24 -30.01
CA PRO A 184 21.02 9.65 -30.22
C PRO A 184 22.49 9.94 -29.88
#